data_AF-A0A0D6AY21-F1
#
_entry.id   AF-A0A0D6AY21-F1
#
_cell.length_a   1.000
_cell.length_b   1.000
_cell.length_c   1.000
_cell.angle_alpha   90.00
_cell.angle_beta   90.00
_cell.angle_gamma   90.00
#
_symmetry.space_group_name_H-M   'P 1'
#
loop_
_entity.id
_entity.type
_entity.pdbx_description
1 polymer ?
#
loop_
_entity_poly.entity_id
_entity_poly.type
_entity_poly.pdbx_seq_one_letter_code
_entity_poly.pdbx_strand_id
1 'polypeptide(L)'
;MRREVVPDNQTRDYPWGHGAASWPAAKRARFARDPVNLLPFSASANRSKGARGPLDWLPPDPGFRCQYVLRFRRIAASYGIVHSTAEERELVALTGRLCGA
;
A
#
# COMPACT_ATOMS: atom_id res chain seq x y z
N MET A 1 -1.47 5.20 -23.40
CA MET A 1 -2.08 4.79 -22.12
C MET A 1 -1.60 5.75 -21.02
N ARG A 2 -2.48 6.51 -20.35
CA ARG A 2 -2.05 7.45 -19.30
C ARG A 2 -1.72 6.67 -18.02
N ARG A 3 -0.49 6.83 -17.54
CA ARG A 3 -0.06 6.35 -16.21
C ARG A 3 -0.21 7.51 -15.22
N GLU A 4 -0.74 7.21 -14.05
CA GLU A 4 -0.91 8.13 -12.93
C GLU A 4 0.10 7.74 -11.85
N VAL A 5 0.80 8.74 -11.30
CA VAL A 5 1.71 8.57 -10.18
C VAL A 5 0.95 8.92 -8.91
N VAL A 6 0.79 7.93 -8.04
CA VAL A 6 -0.16 8.01 -6.94
C VAL A 6 0.35 7.22 -5.72
N PRO A 7 0.01 7.61 -4.48
CA PRO A 7 0.60 7.02 -3.28
C PRO A 7 0.07 5.62 -3.03
N ASP A 8 0.87 4.57 -2.97
CA ASP A 8 0.47 3.16 -2.92
C ASP A 8 -0.61 2.82 -1.88
N ASN A 9 -0.80 3.64 -0.85
CA ASN A 9 -1.96 3.57 0.05
C ASN A 9 -3.12 4.51 -0.33
N GLN A 10 -3.52 4.45 -1.60
CA GLN A 10 -4.13 5.51 -2.40
C GLN A 10 -5.43 6.18 -1.96
N THR A 11 -6.07 5.74 -0.90
CA THR A 11 -7.25 6.44 -0.39
C THR A 11 -7.05 6.74 1.06
N ARG A 12 -7.72 7.78 1.54
CA ARG A 12 -7.80 8.10 2.95
C ARG A 12 -8.12 6.87 3.81
N ASP A 13 -8.97 5.98 3.33
CA ASP A 13 -9.64 4.98 4.16
C ASP A 13 -8.70 3.90 4.71
N TYR A 14 -7.83 3.29 3.89
CA TYR A 14 -6.89 2.29 4.41
C TYR A 14 -5.95 2.86 5.48
N PRO A 15 -5.07 3.84 5.20
CA PRO A 15 -4.20 4.39 6.24
C PRO A 15 -4.98 4.94 7.42
N TRP A 16 -6.19 5.52 7.24
CA TRP A 16 -6.97 6.07 8.35
C TRP A 16 -7.53 5.00 9.25
N GLY A 17 -8.01 3.88 8.69
CA GLY A 17 -8.43 2.69 9.44
C GLY A 17 -7.27 2.04 10.20
N HIS A 18 -6.03 2.35 9.81
CA HIS A 18 -4.80 1.79 10.38
C HIS A 18 -3.97 2.85 11.12
N GLY A 19 -4.63 3.84 11.73
CA GLY A 19 -4.02 4.80 12.66
C GLY A 19 -3.61 6.15 12.08
N ALA A 20 -3.68 6.36 10.76
CA ALA A 20 -3.38 7.67 10.17
C ALA A 20 -4.43 8.75 10.49
N ALA A 21 -5.61 8.36 10.99
CA ALA A 21 -6.64 9.29 11.43
C ALA A 21 -6.14 10.21 12.56
N SER A 22 -5.25 9.71 13.44
CA SER A 22 -4.68 10.48 14.56
C SER A 22 -3.44 11.28 14.18
N TRP A 23 -2.94 11.16 12.94
CA TRP A 23 -1.71 11.84 12.54
C TRP A 23 -1.91 13.36 12.42
N PRO A 24 -0.89 14.16 12.79
CA PRO A 24 -0.85 15.57 12.46
C PRO A 24 -0.98 15.80 10.95
N ALA A 25 -1.60 16.91 10.55
CA ALA A 25 -1.80 17.26 9.14
C ALA A 25 -0.50 17.23 8.32
N ALA A 26 0.62 17.69 8.89
CA ALA A 26 1.93 17.67 8.26
C ALA A 26 2.41 16.25 7.91
N LYS A 27 2.18 15.26 8.80
CA LYS A 27 2.55 13.86 8.56
C LYS A 27 1.71 13.25 7.43
N ARG A 28 0.40 13.54 7.40
CA ARG A 28 -0.50 13.11 6.32
C ARG A 28 -0.10 13.71 4.97
N ALA A 29 0.25 14.99 4.95
CA ALA A 29 0.72 15.69 3.76
C ALA A 29 2.06 15.13 3.24
N ARG A 30 2.98 14.79 4.14
CA ARG A 30 4.24 14.10 3.79
C ARG A 30 3.96 12.71 3.22
N PHE A 31 3.12 11.92 3.88
CA PHE A 31 2.76 10.56 3.42
C PHE A 31 2.18 10.54 2.00
N ALA A 32 1.29 11.49 1.69
CA ALA A 32 0.64 11.61 0.39
C ALA A 32 1.59 12.07 -0.74
N ARG A 33 2.78 12.58 -0.42
CA ARG A 33 3.74 13.12 -1.40
C ARG A 33 5.10 12.43 -1.38
N ASP A 34 5.31 11.46 -0.48
CA ASP A 34 6.60 10.80 -0.37
C ASP A 34 6.87 9.98 -1.64
N PRO A 35 7.94 10.27 -2.41
CA PRO A 35 8.29 9.52 -3.61
C PRO A 35 8.44 8.02 -3.36
N VAL A 36 8.86 7.60 -2.16
CA VAL A 36 8.94 6.17 -1.82
C VAL A 36 7.58 5.54 -1.59
N ASN A 37 6.51 6.32 -1.43
CA ASN A 37 5.14 5.86 -1.44
C ASN A 37 4.49 5.99 -2.83
N LEU A 38 5.07 6.72 -3.79
CA LEU A 38 4.45 6.94 -5.11
C LEU A 38 4.81 5.84 -6.13
N LEU A 39 3.80 5.23 -6.75
CA LEU A 39 3.96 4.24 -7.82
C LEU A 39 3.18 4.64 -9.09
N PRO A 40 3.76 4.43 -10.30
CA PRO A 40 3.05 4.67 -11.55
C PRO A 40 2.17 3.48 -11.90
N PHE A 41 0.85 3.67 -11.90
CA PHE A 41 -0.12 2.68 -12.40
C PHE A 41 -0.92 3.23 -13.57
N SER A 42 -1.49 2.36 -14.41
CA SER A 42 -2.50 2.82 -15.36
C SER A 42 -3.72 3.35 -14.62
N ALA A 43 -4.46 4.29 -15.20
CA ALA A 43 -5.69 4.78 -14.60
C ALA A 43 -6.71 3.65 -14.29
N SER A 44 -6.74 2.57 -15.08
CA SER A 44 -7.59 1.41 -14.82
C SER A 44 -7.11 0.57 -13.62
N ALA A 45 -5.80 0.29 -13.53
CA ALA A 45 -5.22 -0.39 -12.39
C ALA A 45 -5.41 0.44 -11.12
N ASN A 46 -5.29 1.77 -11.25
CA ASN A 46 -5.50 2.69 -10.16
C ASN A 46 -6.94 2.62 -9.60
N ARG A 47 -7.94 2.75 -10.48
CA ARG A 47 -9.36 2.57 -10.11
C ARG A 47 -9.64 1.18 -9.55
N SER A 48 -9.01 0.15 -10.12
CA SER A 48 -9.11 -1.23 -9.65
C SER A 48 -8.48 -1.42 -8.27
N LYS A 49 -7.47 -0.64 -7.88
CA LYS A 49 -6.91 -0.68 -6.55
C LYS A 49 -7.86 -0.02 -5.54
N GLY A 50 -8.25 1.23 -5.79
CA GLY A 50 -9.03 2.02 -4.86
C GLY A 50 -8.40 2.06 -3.46
N ALA A 51 -9.22 1.81 -2.44
CA ALA A 51 -8.84 1.83 -1.03
C ALA A 51 -8.24 0.54 -0.48
N ARG A 52 -7.98 -0.45 -1.32
CA ARG A 52 -7.59 -1.78 -0.86
C ARG A 52 -6.12 -1.89 -0.51
N GLY A 53 -5.85 -2.66 0.55
CA GLY A 53 -4.52 -3.15 0.90
C GLY A 53 -4.14 -4.41 0.12
N PRO A 54 -2.92 -4.94 0.32
CA PRO A 54 -2.40 -6.10 -0.41
C PRO A 54 -3.19 -7.40 -0.23
N LEU A 55 -3.96 -7.53 0.86
CA LEU A 55 -4.81 -8.70 1.11
C LEU A 55 -6.02 -8.74 0.17
N ASP A 56 -6.55 -7.56 -0.21
CA ASP A 56 -7.75 -7.45 -1.03
C ASP A 56 -7.44 -7.11 -2.50
N TRP A 57 -6.25 -6.59 -2.79
CA TRP A 57 -5.85 -6.22 -4.14
C TRP A 57 -4.35 -6.37 -4.36
N LEU A 58 -4.00 -6.94 -5.51
CA LEU A 58 -2.63 -7.03 -6.00
C LEU A 58 -2.53 -6.46 -7.41
N PRO A 59 -1.37 -5.90 -7.80
CA PRO A 59 -1.13 -5.48 -9.16
C PRO A 59 -1.40 -6.60 -10.19
N PRO A 60 -1.93 -6.27 -11.38
CA PRO A 60 -2.23 -7.27 -12.40
C PRO A 60 -0.99 -8.08 -12.83
N ASP A 61 0.16 -7.40 -12.91
CA ASP A 61 1.46 -8.00 -13.24
C ASP A 61 1.96 -8.88 -12.09
N PRO A 62 2.00 -10.22 -12.26
CA PRO A 62 2.48 -11.14 -11.22
C PRO A 62 3.94 -10.92 -10.85
N GLY A 63 4.80 -10.53 -11.81
CA GLY A 63 6.23 -10.31 -11.59
C GLY A 63 6.51 -9.14 -10.66
N PHE A 64 5.57 -8.19 -10.55
CA PHE A 64 5.69 -7.02 -9.68
C PHE A 64 5.10 -7.23 -8.27
N ARG A 65 4.33 -8.30 -8.02
CA ARG A 65 3.56 -8.46 -6.76
C ARG A 65 4.44 -8.60 -5.52
N CYS A 66 5.56 -9.31 -5.62
CA CYS A 66 6.51 -9.41 -4.51
C CYS A 66 7.09 -8.03 -4.14
N GLN A 67 7.58 -7.29 -5.13
CA GLN A 67 8.12 -5.94 -4.91
C GLN A 67 7.06 -5.00 -4.32
N TYR A 68 5.83 -5.08 -4.82
CA TYR A 68 4.69 -4.31 -4.33
C TYR A 68 4.42 -4.59 -2.84
N VAL A 69 4.24 -5.85 -2.42
CA VAL A 69 3.90 -6.16 -1.03
C VAL A 69 5.05 -5.80 -0.07
N LEU A 70 6.30 -5.99 -0.49
CA LEU A 70 7.47 -5.58 0.29
C LEU A 70 7.52 -4.06 0.48
N ARG A 71 7.27 -3.30 -0.60
CA ARG A 71 7.21 -1.82 -0.53
C ARG A 71 6.08 -1.37 0.37
N PHE A 72 4.90 -1.94 0.22
CA PHE A 72 3.73 -1.63 1.04
C PHE A 72 4.04 -1.79 2.54
N ARG A 73 4.56 -2.97 2.93
CA ARG A 73 4.92 -3.27 4.33
C ARG A 73 6.01 -2.33 4.85
N ARG A 74 7.03 -2.03 4.05
CA ARG A 74 8.08 -1.06 4.42
C ARG A 74 7.50 0.33 4.70
N ILE A 75 6.61 0.82 3.84
CA ILE A 75 5.98 2.14 4.01
C ILE A 75 5.05 2.14 5.21
N ALA A 76 4.25 1.08 5.40
CA ALA A 76 3.40 0.93 6.56
C ALA A 76 4.21 1.03 7.87
N ALA A 77 5.30 0.26 7.98
CA ALA A 77 6.20 0.32 9.11
C ALA A 77 6.84 1.71 9.30
N SER A 78 7.34 2.32 8.21
CA SER A 78 8.01 3.63 8.26
C SER A 78 7.10 4.77 8.73
N TYR A 79 5.80 4.64 8.50
CA TYR A 79 4.81 5.63 8.89
C TYR A 79 4.03 5.27 10.16
N GLY A 80 4.24 4.09 10.74
CA GLY A 80 3.49 3.62 11.90
C GLY A 80 2.01 3.36 11.59
N ILE A 81 1.75 2.77 10.42
CA ILE A 81 0.46 2.16 10.09
C ILE A 81 0.37 0.84 10.85
N VAL A 82 -0.72 0.66 11.60
CA VAL A 82 -0.90 -0.48 12.50
C VAL A 82 -1.94 -1.43 11.92
N HIS A 83 -1.52 -2.64 11.59
CA HIS A 83 -2.42 -3.74 11.25
C HIS A 83 -2.81 -4.52 12.52
N SER A 84 -3.97 -5.17 12.49
CA SER A 84 -4.30 -6.15 13.52
C SER A 84 -3.33 -7.34 13.48
N THR A 85 -3.23 -8.10 14.58
CA THR A 85 -2.41 -9.32 14.63
C THR A 85 -2.80 -10.33 13.55
N ALA A 86 -4.08 -10.41 13.19
CA ALA A 86 -4.54 -11.30 12.12
C ALA A 86 -4.07 -10.82 10.74
N GLU A 87 -4.28 -9.54 10.43
CA GLU A 87 -3.83 -8.96 9.15
C GLU A 87 -2.31 -9.04 8.98
N GLU A 88 -1.53 -8.78 10.03
CA GLU A 88 -0.07 -8.88 9.92
C GLU A 88 0.39 -10.31 9.61
N ARG A 89 -0.26 -11.33 10.22
CA ARG A 89 0.02 -12.74 9.90
C ARG A 89 -0.30 -13.05 8.44
N GLU A 90 -1.44 -12.57 7.93
CA GLU A 90 -1.83 -12.77 6.54
C GLU A 90 -0.91 -12.04 5.57
N LEU A 91 -0.47 -10.82 5.90
CA LEU A 91 0.50 -10.06 5.11
C LEU A 91 1.86 -10.75 5.05
N VAL A 92 2.32 -11.33 6.16
CA VAL A 92 3.54 -12.15 6.20
C VAL A 92 3.38 -13.39 5.31
N ALA A 93 2.28 -14.13 5.44
CA ALA A 93 2.03 -15.32 4.64
C ALA A 93 1.90 -14.99 3.14
N LEU A 94 1.21 -13.91 2.80
CA LEU A 94 1.11 -13.38 1.43
C LEU A 94 2.49 -13.01 0.88
N THR A 95 3.34 -12.34 1.68
CA THR A 95 4.70 -12.00 1.28
C THR A 95 5.50 -13.27 0.95
N GLY A 96 5.45 -14.29 1.80
CA GLY A 96 6.14 -15.57 1.54
C GLY A 96 5.69 -16.24 0.24
N ARG A 97 4.37 -16.30 0.01
CA ARG A 97 3.81 -16.87 -1.23
C ARG A 97 4.20 -16.11 -2.49
N LEU A 98 4.24 -14.78 -2.43
CA LEU A 98 4.55 -13.94 -3.60
C LEU A 98 6.05 -13.88 -3.90
N CYS A 99 6.90 -14.00 -2.90
CA CYS A 99 8.34 -13.82 -3.02
C CYS A 99 9.14 -15.14 -3.09
N GLY A 100 8.49 -16.29 -2.97
CA GLY A 100 9.13 -17.59 -3.11
C GLY A 100 9.99 -17.98 -1.92
N ALA A 101 9.41 -17.97 -0.72
CA ALA A 101 9.94 -18.72 0.41
C ALA A 101 9.71 -20.23 0.22
#